data_AF-A0AAU7BWE7-F1
#
_entry.id   AF-A0AAU7BWE7-F1
#
_cell.length_a   1.000
_cell.length_b   1.000
_cell.length_c   1.000
_cell.angle_alpha   90.00
_cell.angle_beta   90.00
_cell.angle_gamma   90.00
#
_symmetry.space_group_name_H-M   'P 1'
#
loop_
_entity.id
_entity.type
_entity.pdbx_description
1 polymer ?
#
loop_
_entity_poly.entity_id
_entity_poly.type
_entity_poly.pdbx_seq_one_letter_code
_entity_poly.pdbx_strand_id
1 'polypeptide(L)'
;MKINVLMVLLILLNQDTSSNIIFDYKDSKTLKNWFILDDRVMGGLSRGNVKMSKTGNIIYYGDVTTENNGGFSSLRYQFKPKDVSAFNKIAIRVKGDGIPYQFRIKSDKRQRYSYVSNFETTGDWETIIIPFKKFIPQFRGNKVNAPNYKGEKMEEIAFLIGNKTNESFQLNIASIMLIK
;
A
#
# COMPACT_ATOMS: atom_id res chain seq x y z
N MET A 1 -42.56 -7.59 -32.75
CA MET A 1 -41.08 -7.64 -32.83
C MET A 1 -40.54 -7.98 -31.44
N LYS A 2 -40.23 -9.26 -31.17
CA LYS A 2 -39.74 -9.71 -29.86
C LYS A 2 -38.23 -9.47 -29.81
N ILE A 3 -37.80 -8.34 -29.25
CA ILE A 3 -36.40 -8.13 -28.92
C ILE A 3 -36.05 -9.12 -27.80
N ASN A 4 -35.12 -10.02 -28.08
CA ASN A 4 -34.66 -11.08 -27.19
C ASN A 4 -34.18 -10.49 -25.85
N VAL A 5 -35.04 -10.57 -24.83
CA VAL A 5 -34.71 -10.26 -23.43
C VAL A 5 -33.52 -11.12 -22.94
N LEU A 6 -33.28 -12.27 -23.58
CA LEU A 6 -32.16 -13.15 -23.29
C LEU A 6 -30.78 -12.55 -23.66
N MET A 7 -30.72 -11.61 -24.62
CA MET A 7 -29.45 -10.98 -25.05
C MET A 7 -29.06 -9.79 -24.15
N VAL A 8 -30.02 -9.17 -23.46
CA VAL A 8 -29.77 -8.06 -22.51
C VAL A 8 -29.32 -8.59 -21.15
N LEU A 9 -29.67 -9.83 -20.78
CA LEU A 9 -29.29 -10.42 -19.49
C LEU A 9 -27.83 -10.93 -19.45
N LEU A 10 -27.19 -11.16 -20.60
CA LEU A 10 -25.80 -11.64 -20.66
C LEU A 10 -24.75 -10.52 -20.47
N ILE A 11 -25.15 -9.24 -20.56
CA ILE A 11 -24.22 -8.10 -20.49
C ILE A 11 -23.92 -7.70 -19.03
N LEU A 12 -24.64 -8.23 -18.05
CA LEU A 12 -24.47 -7.86 -16.63
C LEU A 12 -23.41 -8.66 -15.86
N LEU A 13 -22.73 -9.63 -16.49
CA LEU A 13 -21.72 -10.46 -15.82
C LEU A 13 -20.26 -10.01 -16.03
N ASN A 14 -20.02 -8.87 -16.69
CA ASN A 14 -18.70 -8.24 -16.68
C ASN A 14 -18.59 -7.25 -15.51
N GLN A 15 -18.75 -7.72 -14.28
CA GLN A 15 -18.18 -7.00 -13.14
C GLN A 15 -16.68 -7.26 -13.22
N ASP A 16 -15.97 -6.31 -13.83
CA ASP A 16 -14.52 -6.30 -13.95
C ASP A 16 -13.87 -6.53 -12.58
N THR A 17 -13.44 -7.77 -12.33
CA THR A 17 -12.70 -8.20 -11.15
C THR A 17 -11.36 -7.46 -11.01
N SER A 18 -10.96 -6.67 -12.02
CA SER A 18 -9.78 -5.81 -12.01
C SER A 18 -10.00 -4.47 -11.28
N SER A 19 -11.25 -4.07 -11.06
CA SER A 19 -11.56 -2.75 -10.48
C SER A 19 -11.13 -2.63 -9.02
N ASN A 20 -11.03 -3.73 -8.27
CA ASN A 20 -10.67 -3.68 -6.86
C ASN A 20 -9.21 -4.08 -6.56
N ILE A 21 -8.49 -4.69 -7.49
CA ILE A 21 -7.09 -5.10 -7.30
C ILE A 21 -6.16 -3.89 -7.46
N ILE A 22 -5.22 -3.73 -6.53
CA ILE A 22 -4.07 -2.82 -6.64
C ILE A 22 -2.81 -3.63 -6.96
N PHE A 23 -2.63 -4.76 -6.28
CA PHE A 23 -1.56 -5.72 -6.52
C PHE A 23 -2.04 -7.13 -6.15
N ASP A 24 -1.71 -8.12 -6.97
CA ASP A 24 -1.87 -9.54 -6.66
C ASP A 24 -0.68 -10.32 -7.23
N TYR A 25 -0.03 -11.13 -6.39
CA TYR A 25 1.09 -11.99 -6.78
C TYR A 25 0.75 -12.98 -7.91
N LYS A 26 -0.53 -13.34 -8.06
CA LYS A 26 -0.99 -14.25 -9.12
C LYS A 26 -0.98 -13.58 -10.50
N ASP A 27 -1.25 -12.27 -10.54
CA ASP A 27 -1.47 -11.51 -11.78
C ASP A 27 -0.27 -10.62 -12.15
N SER A 28 0.50 -10.16 -11.16
CA SER A 28 1.64 -9.27 -11.35
C SER A 28 2.94 -9.90 -10.88
N LYS A 29 3.78 -10.28 -11.85
CA LYS A 29 5.13 -10.81 -11.62
C LYS A 29 6.22 -9.78 -11.93
N THR A 30 5.93 -8.50 -11.75
CA THR A 30 6.88 -7.42 -12.01
C THR A 30 6.97 -6.46 -10.82
N LEU A 31 8.18 -5.96 -10.57
CA LEU A 31 8.44 -4.86 -9.64
C LEU A 31 8.33 -3.49 -10.33
N LYS A 32 7.85 -3.43 -11.57
CA LYS A 32 7.63 -2.16 -12.28
C LYS A 32 6.72 -1.25 -11.44
N ASN A 33 7.14 0.01 -11.31
CA ASN A 33 6.52 1.06 -10.48
C ASN A 33 6.65 0.90 -8.96
N TRP A 34 7.32 -0.17 -8.48
CA TRP A 34 7.74 -0.27 -7.07
C TRP A 34 9.12 0.37 -6.91
N PHE A 35 9.31 1.17 -5.87
CA PHE A 35 10.59 1.81 -5.57
C PHE A 35 10.76 2.09 -4.08
N ILE A 36 12.02 2.12 -3.64
CA ILE A 36 12.40 2.44 -2.27
C ILE A 36 12.66 3.95 -2.14
N LEU A 37 12.18 4.52 -1.05
CA LEU A 37 12.55 5.84 -0.57
C LEU A 37 13.03 5.73 0.88
N ASP A 38 14.33 5.95 1.07
CA ASP A 38 15.00 5.95 2.38
C ASP A 38 15.33 7.38 2.85
N ASP A 39 15.82 7.49 4.08
CA ASP A 39 16.17 8.72 4.81
C ASP A 39 17.48 9.42 4.38
N ARG A 40 17.95 9.18 3.15
CA ARG A 40 19.29 9.59 2.70
C ARG A 40 19.51 11.08 2.51
N VAL A 41 18.46 11.90 2.43
CA VAL A 41 18.57 13.35 2.17
C VAL A 41 19.41 14.07 3.24
N MET A 42 19.32 13.62 4.50
CA MET A 42 20.09 14.19 5.62
C MET A 42 21.31 13.34 6.01
N GLY A 43 21.70 12.36 5.20
CA GLY A 43 22.80 11.43 5.48
C GLY A 43 22.40 10.18 6.27
N GLY A 44 21.10 9.94 6.44
CA GLY A 44 20.56 8.73 7.08
C GLY A 44 21.07 7.45 6.42
N LEU A 45 21.25 6.42 7.24
CA LEU A 45 21.91 5.17 6.86
C LEU A 45 20.94 4.00 6.70
N SER A 46 19.63 4.23 6.78
CA SER A 46 18.64 3.17 6.53
C SER A 46 18.70 2.70 5.09
N ARG A 47 18.50 1.40 4.88
CA ARG A 47 18.59 0.76 3.57
C ARG A 47 17.43 -0.22 3.37
N GLY A 48 16.42 0.23 2.64
CA GLY A 48 15.37 -0.63 2.15
C GLY A 48 15.74 -1.31 0.82
N ASN A 49 15.22 -2.51 0.63
CA ASN A 49 15.36 -3.29 -0.59
C ASN A 49 14.02 -3.93 -0.94
N VAL A 50 13.80 -4.17 -2.23
CA VAL A 50 12.63 -4.90 -2.71
C VAL A 50 13.05 -5.97 -3.71
N LYS A 51 12.49 -7.17 -3.54
CA LYS A 51 12.63 -8.27 -4.50
C LYS A 51 11.34 -9.03 -4.65
N MET A 52 11.26 -9.85 -5.69
CA MET A 52 10.16 -10.78 -5.90
C MET A 52 10.58 -12.18 -5.45
N SER A 53 9.71 -12.86 -4.72
CA SER A 53 9.88 -14.27 -4.36
C SER A 53 9.63 -15.19 -5.56
N LYS A 54 10.03 -16.46 -5.45
CA LYS A 54 9.75 -17.49 -6.48
C LYS A 54 8.26 -17.67 -6.76
N THR A 55 7.41 -17.42 -5.77
CA THR A 55 5.95 -17.55 -5.89
C THR A 55 5.27 -16.28 -6.39
N GLY A 56 5.99 -15.16 -6.55
CA GLY A 56 5.46 -13.88 -7.05
C GLY A 56 5.19 -12.83 -5.95
N ASN A 57 5.25 -13.20 -4.67
CA ASN A 57 5.10 -12.24 -3.56
C ASN A 57 6.20 -11.18 -3.62
N ILE A 58 5.86 -9.96 -3.24
CA ILE A 58 6.84 -8.89 -2.99
C ILE A 58 7.47 -9.11 -1.62
N ILE A 59 8.78 -9.01 -1.54
CA ILE A 59 9.55 -9.02 -0.30
C ILE A 59 10.17 -7.64 -0.15
N TYR A 60 9.67 -6.88 0.82
CA TYR A 60 10.25 -5.63 1.27
C TYR A 60 11.13 -5.92 2.49
N TYR A 61 12.42 -5.58 2.45
CA TYR A 61 13.34 -5.95 3.53
C TYR A 61 14.52 -4.98 3.63
N GLY A 62 15.20 -4.99 4.77
CA GLY A 62 16.40 -4.17 4.96
C GLY A 62 16.64 -3.84 6.42
N ASP A 63 17.32 -2.72 6.64
CA ASP A 63 17.69 -2.23 7.96
C ASP A 63 17.29 -0.76 8.08
N VAL A 64 16.71 -0.39 9.23
CA VAL A 64 16.52 1.01 9.63
C VAL A 64 17.45 1.35 10.78
N THR A 65 17.97 2.58 10.78
CA THR A 65 18.83 3.09 11.85
C THR A 65 18.56 4.56 12.11
N THR A 66 18.62 4.98 13.37
CA THR A 66 18.49 6.39 13.78
C THR A 66 19.77 7.20 13.59
N GLU A 67 20.86 6.57 13.13
CA GLU A 67 22.11 7.26 12.81
C GLU A 67 21.90 8.34 11.74
N ASN A 68 22.64 9.45 11.87
CA ASN A 68 22.58 10.61 10.97
C ASN A 68 21.17 11.19 10.77
N ASN A 69 20.36 11.23 11.84
CA ASN A 69 18.97 11.70 11.81
C ASN A 69 18.08 10.89 10.85
N GLY A 70 18.44 9.62 10.62
CA GLY A 70 17.63 8.68 9.87
C GLY A 70 16.46 8.11 10.69
N GLY A 71 16.07 6.90 10.34
CA GLY A 71 15.11 6.08 11.04
C GLY A 71 13.89 5.70 10.19
N PHE A 72 13.99 5.70 8.85
CA PHE A 72 12.92 5.11 8.04
C PHE A 72 13.37 4.54 6.70
N SER A 73 12.60 3.57 6.24
CA SER A 73 12.56 3.13 4.85
C SER A 73 11.10 3.07 4.37
N SER A 74 10.87 3.31 3.07
CA SER A 74 9.53 3.22 2.49
C SER A 74 9.53 2.54 1.13
N LEU A 75 8.76 1.46 1.00
CA LEU A 75 8.43 0.85 -0.28
C LEU A 75 7.16 1.49 -0.84
N ARG A 76 7.27 2.10 -2.02
CA ARG A 76 6.18 2.83 -2.69
C ARG A 76 5.75 2.12 -3.97
N TYR A 77 4.47 2.22 -4.29
CA TYR A 77 3.91 1.78 -5.56
C TYR A 77 3.05 2.88 -6.17
N GLN A 78 3.42 3.31 -7.37
CA GLN A 78 2.67 4.31 -8.13
C GLN A 78 1.93 3.68 -9.30
N PHE A 79 0.72 4.14 -9.56
CA PHE A 79 -0.10 3.68 -10.67
C PHE A 79 -0.87 4.85 -11.28
N LYS A 80 -1.58 4.61 -12.38
CA LYS A 80 -2.47 5.64 -12.93
C LYS A 80 -3.57 5.96 -11.92
N PRO A 81 -4.02 7.22 -11.81
CA PRO A 81 -5.18 7.59 -11.02
C PRO A 81 -6.34 6.58 -11.13
N LYS A 82 -6.78 6.07 -10.00
CA LYS A 82 -7.89 5.12 -9.88
C LYS A 82 -9.01 5.75 -9.05
N ASP A 83 -10.23 5.69 -9.58
CA ASP A 83 -11.44 5.97 -8.81
C ASP A 83 -11.68 4.80 -7.84
N VAL A 84 -11.81 5.13 -6.56
CA VAL A 84 -12.04 4.13 -5.50
C VAL A 84 -13.28 4.44 -4.66
N SER A 85 -14.16 5.32 -5.15
CA SER A 85 -15.39 5.77 -4.49
C SER A 85 -16.37 4.63 -4.17
N ALA A 86 -16.29 3.53 -4.92
CA ALA A 86 -17.09 2.33 -4.70
C ALA A 86 -16.63 1.46 -3.51
N PHE A 87 -15.52 1.81 -2.85
CA PHE A 87 -14.90 1.04 -1.77
C PHE A 87 -14.73 1.89 -0.50
N ASN A 88 -14.50 1.24 0.64
CA ASN A 88 -14.29 1.96 1.90
C ASN A 88 -13.19 1.37 2.80
N LYS A 89 -12.48 0.34 2.33
CA LYS A 89 -11.43 -0.37 3.05
C LYS A 89 -10.34 -0.84 2.08
N ILE A 90 -9.12 -0.97 2.60
CA ILE A 90 -8.03 -1.76 2.00
C ILE A 90 -7.94 -3.10 2.72
N ALA A 91 -7.74 -4.17 1.97
CA ALA A 91 -7.31 -5.48 2.45
C ALA A 91 -5.89 -5.77 1.96
N ILE A 92 -4.99 -6.13 2.88
CA ILE A 92 -3.58 -6.41 2.60
C ILE A 92 -3.23 -7.81 3.09
N ARG A 93 -2.89 -8.73 2.19
CA ARG A 93 -2.42 -10.07 2.53
C ARG A 93 -0.91 -10.02 2.74
N VAL A 94 -0.46 -10.18 3.97
CA VAL A 94 0.97 -10.02 4.36
C VAL A 94 1.45 -11.08 5.33
N LYS A 95 2.77 -11.26 5.40
CA LYS A 95 3.49 -11.91 6.49
C LYS A 95 4.65 -11.00 6.90
N GLY A 96 4.51 -10.36 8.04
CA GLY A 96 5.54 -9.48 8.62
C GLY A 96 6.39 -10.20 9.67
N ASP A 97 7.10 -9.40 10.43
CA ASP A 97 8.14 -9.75 11.39
C ASP A 97 7.76 -9.37 12.83
N GLY A 98 6.48 -9.06 13.09
CA GLY A 98 6.01 -8.62 14.41
C GLY A 98 6.23 -7.13 14.68
N ILE A 99 6.82 -6.40 13.75
CA ILE A 99 7.11 -4.97 13.90
C ILE A 99 5.92 -4.14 13.38
N PRO A 100 5.58 -2.98 13.99
CA PRO A 100 4.59 -2.07 13.46
C PRO A 100 5.04 -1.39 12.16
N TYR A 101 4.15 -1.37 11.17
CA TYR A 101 4.34 -0.65 9.90
C TYR A 101 3.28 0.42 9.71
N GLN A 102 3.56 1.33 8.79
CA GLN A 102 2.56 2.25 8.27
C GLN A 102 2.14 1.81 6.87
N PHE A 103 0.84 1.81 6.62
CA PHE A 103 0.29 1.84 5.27
C PHE A 103 -0.10 3.27 4.93
N ARG A 104 0.32 3.74 3.75
CA ARG A 104 0.14 5.12 3.30
C ARG A 104 -0.54 5.18 1.95
N ILE A 105 -1.37 6.19 1.76
CA ILE A 105 -2.12 6.46 0.53
C ILE A 105 -1.85 7.89 0.07
N LYS A 106 -1.73 8.09 -1.25
CA LYS A 106 -1.94 9.40 -1.89
C LYS A 106 -3.04 9.36 -2.94
N SER A 107 -3.85 10.42 -2.96
CA SER A 107 -4.82 10.66 -4.04
C SER A 107 -4.19 11.27 -5.29
N ASP A 108 -3.08 11.97 -5.10
CA ASP A 108 -2.21 12.50 -6.15
C ASP A 108 -0.76 12.28 -5.73
N LYS A 109 0.05 11.64 -6.58
CA LYS A 109 1.46 11.36 -6.28
C LYS A 109 2.30 12.62 -5.99
N ARG A 110 1.90 13.78 -6.53
CA ARG A 110 2.53 15.10 -6.34
C ARG A 110 2.15 15.75 -5.01
N GLN A 111 1.10 15.28 -4.34
CA GLN A 111 0.68 15.86 -3.07
C GLN A 111 1.79 15.71 -2.01
N ARG A 112 1.95 16.72 -1.15
CA ARG A 112 3.05 16.79 -0.17
C ARG A 112 2.88 15.78 0.96
N TYR A 113 1.66 15.57 1.45
CA TYR A 113 1.35 14.69 2.57
C TYR A 113 0.90 13.30 2.12
N SER A 114 0.84 12.33 3.03
CA SER A 114 0.20 11.03 2.80
C SER A 114 -0.93 10.84 3.79
N TYR A 115 -1.96 10.08 3.42
CA TYR A 115 -2.92 9.58 4.39
C TYR A 115 -2.34 8.32 5.01
N VAL A 116 -2.21 8.29 6.33
CA VAL A 116 -1.41 7.29 7.06
C VAL A 116 -2.31 6.50 8.00
N SER A 117 -2.11 5.19 8.03
CA SER A 117 -2.64 4.29 9.06
C SER A 117 -1.56 3.31 9.50
N ASN A 118 -1.52 2.98 10.78
CA ASN A 118 -0.58 2.00 11.32
C ASN A 118 -1.23 0.61 11.32
N PHE A 119 -0.43 -0.42 11.15
CA PHE A 119 -0.83 -1.81 11.34
C PHE A 119 0.32 -2.63 11.93
N GLU A 120 -0.03 -3.70 12.62
CA GLU A 120 0.90 -4.67 13.19
C GLU A 120 0.76 -6.00 12.44
N THR A 121 1.73 -6.88 12.63
CA THR A 121 1.71 -8.23 12.07
C THR A 121 1.98 -9.25 13.16
N THR A 122 1.43 -10.44 12.99
CA THR A 122 1.51 -11.57 13.92
C THR A 122 2.77 -12.41 13.73
N GLY A 123 3.54 -12.18 12.66
CA GLY A 123 4.64 -13.04 12.23
C GLY A 123 4.20 -14.17 11.30
N ASP A 124 2.89 -14.45 11.22
CA ASP A 124 2.29 -15.38 10.28
C ASP A 124 1.61 -14.66 9.11
N TRP A 125 1.23 -15.46 8.11
CA TRP A 125 0.43 -14.96 7.01
C TRP A 125 -0.96 -14.57 7.49
N GLU A 126 -1.29 -13.28 7.48
CA GLU A 126 -2.64 -12.73 7.75
C GLU A 126 -3.19 -11.76 6.69
N THR A 127 -4.44 -11.32 6.87
CA THR A 127 -5.05 -10.25 6.07
C THR A 127 -5.38 -9.07 6.98
N ILE A 128 -4.70 -7.95 6.76
CA ILE A 128 -4.94 -6.69 7.46
C ILE A 128 -6.05 -5.92 6.73
N ILE A 129 -7.11 -5.54 7.45
CA ILE A 129 -8.22 -4.73 6.90
C ILE A 129 -8.20 -3.34 7.52
N ILE A 130 -8.04 -2.31 6.69
CA ILE A 130 -7.94 -0.92 7.13
C ILE A 130 -9.06 -0.08 6.47
N PRO A 131 -10.05 0.41 7.25
CA PRO A 131 -11.05 1.35 6.75
C PRO A 131 -10.42 2.68 6.29
N PHE A 132 -10.91 3.24 5.19
CA PHE A 132 -10.47 4.54 4.66
C PHE A 132 -10.53 5.66 5.71
N LYS A 133 -11.56 5.64 6.57
CA LYS A 133 -11.71 6.61 7.67
C LYS A 133 -10.57 6.61 8.69
N LYS A 134 -9.79 5.53 8.80
CA LYS A 134 -8.61 5.44 9.68
C LYS A 134 -7.36 6.11 9.12
N PHE A 135 -7.37 6.54 7.86
CA PHE A 135 -6.21 7.19 7.26
C PHE A 135 -6.24 8.71 7.50
N ILE A 136 -5.26 9.18 8.27
CA ILE A 136 -5.14 10.58 8.71
C ILE A 136 -4.03 11.26 7.91
N PRO A 137 -4.19 12.51 7.45
CA PRO A 137 -3.18 13.18 6.65
C PRO A 137 -1.97 13.57 7.51
N GLN A 138 -0.78 13.15 7.06
CA GLN A 138 0.50 13.46 7.71
C GLN A 138 1.59 13.87 6.71
N PHE A 139 2.43 14.80 7.12
CA PHE A 139 3.63 15.23 6.41
C PHE A 139 4.84 15.13 7.33
N ARG A 140 5.84 14.32 6.96
CA ARG A 140 7.08 14.12 7.74
C ARG A 140 6.79 13.79 9.22
N GLY A 141 5.85 12.87 9.46
CA GLY A 141 5.45 12.42 10.81
C GLY A 141 4.46 13.34 11.54
N ASN A 142 4.21 14.55 11.04
CA ASN A 142 3.29 15.50 11.67
C ASN A 142 1.91 15.46 11.00
N LYS A 143 0.84 15.46 11.80
CA LYS A 143 -0.53 15.65 11.29
C LYS A 143 -0.63 17.02 10.62
N VAL A 144 -1.32 17.08 9.48
CA VAL A 144 -1.58 18.34 8.77
C VAL A 144 -3.06 18.72 8.84
N ASN A 145 -3.36 20.00 8.65
CA ASN A 145 -4.73 20.50 8.58
C ASN A 145 -5.38 20.16 7.23
N ALA A 146 -5.81 18.91 7.09
CA ALA A 146 -6.56 18.39 5.95
C ALA A 146 -7.60 17.37 6.46
N PRO A 147 -8.68 17.10 5.73
CA PRO A 147 -9.63 16.04 6.09
C PRO A 147 -8.95 14.66 6.01
N ASN A 148 -9.55 13.65 6.66
CA ASN A 148 -9.14 12.26 6.48
C ASN A 148 -9.40 11.78 5.04
N TYR A 149 -8.82 10.64 4.68
CA TYR A 149 -8.97 10.07 3.35
C TYR A 149 -10.44 9.80 3.01
N LYS A 150 -10.94 10.46 1.95
CA LYS A 150 -12.35 10.39 1.53
C LYS A 150 -12.69 9.16 0.68
N GLY A 151 -11.68 8.45 0.17
CA GLY A 151 -11.92 7.27 -0.67
C GLY A 151 -12.38 7.58 -2.09
N GLU A 152 -12.12 8.78 -2.62
CA GLU A 152 -12.55 9.12 -3.99
C GLU A 152 -11.52 8.66 -5.03
N LYS A 153 -10.24 8.92 -4.77
CA LYS A 153 -9.15 8.71 -5.72
C LYS A 153 -7.89 8.17 -5.05
N MET A 154 -7.16 7.31 -5.75
CA MET A 154 -5.88 6.74 -5.34
C MET A 154 -4.87 6.72 -6.49
N GLU A 155 -3.62 7.07 -6.23
CA GLU A 155 -2.54 7.07 -7.24
C GLU A 155 -1.20 6.52 -6.71
N GLU A 156 -1.01 6.51 -5.39
CA GLU A 156 0.15 5.89 -4.74
C GLU A 156 -0.27 5.19 -3.45
N ILE A 157 0.31 4.02 -3.22
CA ILE A 157 0.36 3.39 -1.90
C ILE A 157 1.80 3.27 -1.43
N ALA A 158 2.01 3.14 -0.12
CA ALA A 158 3.32 2.79 0.41
C ALA A 158 3.24 1.99 1.71
N PHE A 159 4.22 1.13 1.90
CA PHE A 159 4.61 0.60 3.20
C PHE A 159 5.76 1.45 3.72
N LEU A 160 5.73 1.79 5.00
CA LEU A 160 6.84 2.45 5.66
C LEU A 160 7.11 1.80 7.01
N ILE A 161 8.38 1.55 7.27
CA ILE A 161 8.90 1.27 8.59
C ILE A 161 9.67 2.49 9.07
N GLY A 162 9.40 2.90 10.30
CA GLY A 162 10.04 4.07 10.91
C GLY A 162 9.55 4.24 12.34
N ASN A 163 10.19 3.53 13.26
CA ASN A 163 9.82 3.43 14.67
C ASN A 163 10.87 4.04 15.61
N LYS A 164 11.85 4.77 15.07
CA LYS A 164 12.97 5.39 15.81
C LYS A 164 13.82 4.37 16.56
N THR A 165 13.97 3.17 16.02
CA THR A 165 14.82 2.12 16.57
C THR A 165 15.70 1.53 15.48
N ASN A 166 16.87 1.00 15.86
CA ASN A 166 17.76 0.31 14.95
C ASN A 166 17.31 -1.15 14.85
N GLU A 167 16.88 -1.59 13.66
CA GLU A 167 16.38 -2.94 13.47
C GLU A 167 16.38 -3.37 12.00
N SER A 168 16.57 -4.68 11.81
CA SER A 168 16.33 -5.33 10.52
C SER A 168 14.84 -5.67 10.39
N PHE A 169 14.33 -5.60 9.17
CA PHE A 169 12.92 -5.83 8.90
C PHE A 169 12.70 -6.65 7.62
N GLN A 170 11.57 -7.35 7.57
CA GLN A 170 11.08 -8.03 6.38
C GLN A 170 9.56 -8.13 6.39
N LEU A 171 8.93 -7.60 5.34
CA LEU A 171 7.51 -7.69 5.06
C LEU A 171 7.27 -8.40 3.72
N ASN A 172 6.60 -9.55 3.77
CA ASN A 172 6.15 -10.28 2.59
C ASN A 172 4.73 -9.82 2.25
N ILE A 173 4.48 -9.47 0.98
CA ILE A 173 3.21 -8.92 0.50
C ILE A 173 2.73 -9.80 -0.65
N ALA A 174 1.56 -10.42 -0.47
CA ALA A 174 0.93 -11.26 -1.47
C ALA A 174 -0.12 -10.51 -2.30
N SER A 175 -0.96 -9.69 -1.66
CA SER A 175 -1.98 -8.92 -2.38
C SER A 175 -2.43 -7.68 -1.63
N ILE A 176 -2.95 -6.73 -2.41
CA ILE A 176 -3.51 -5.46 -1.95
C ILE A 176 -4.78 -5.21 -2.76
N MET A 177 -5.91 -5.19 -2.07
CA MET A 177 -7.24 -5.11 -2.68
C MET A 177 -8.10 -4.05 -2.00
N LEU A 178 -9.02 -3.49 -2.76
CA LEU A 178 -10.07 -2.59 -2.30
C LEU A 178 -11.32 -3.42 -1.97
N ILE A 179 -11.97 -3.12 -0.84
CA ILE A 179 -13.21 -3.82 -0.45
C ILE A 179 -14.27 -2.82 0.05
N LYS A 180 -15.54 -3.24 -0.04
CA LYS A 180 -16.71 -2.51 0.47
C LYS A 180 -16.90 -2.69 1.97
#